data_AF-A0A7K3UJD0-F1
#
_entry.id   AF-A0A7K3UJD0-F1
#
_cell.length_a   1.000
_cell.length_b   1.000
_cell.length_c   1.000
_cell.angle_alpha   90.00
_cell.angle_beta   90.00
_cell.angle_gamma   90.00
#
_symmetry.space_group_name_H-M   'P 1'
#
loop_
_entity.id
_entity.type
_entity.pdbx_description
1 polymer ?
#
loop_
_entity_poly.entity_id
_entity_poly.type
_entity_poly.pdbx_seq_one_letter_code
_entity_poly.pdbx_strand_id
1 'polypeptide(L)'
;MSKRVKTAEESARRESALTKEAMRTLLADSTAPRDPRMRGDHYRSHLADAHRIIEVLQTKVKDLEAERDKIKRLAEYDLSLCVTRTAAEEERLAAFRLARGKASILAEWPPGVPTSMSNAIDNIPDPKPKWTK
;
A
#
# COMPACT_ATOMS: atom_id res chain seq x y z
N MET A 1 -6.36 32.77 -15.60
CA MET A 1 -6.37 31.44 -16.23
C MET A 1 -7.49 30.60 -15.60
N SER A 2 -8.65 30.48 -16.26
CA SER A 2 -9.80 29.72 -15.76
C SER A 2 -9.52 28.22 -15.88
N LYS A 3 -9.52 27.47 -14.76
CA LYS A 3 -9.44 26.00 -14.78
C LYS A 3 -10.77 25.46 -15.30
N ARG A 4 -10.82 25.03 -16.57
CA ARG A 4 -11.96 24.29 -17.12
C ARG A 4 -12.12 22.99 -16.32
N VAL A 5 -13.31 22.78 -15.78
CA VAL A 5 -13.74 21.51 -15.19
C VAL A 5 -13.85 20.49 -16.31
N LYS A 6 -13.13 19.36 -16.22
CA LYS A 6 -13.01 18.40 -17.32
C LYS A 6 -13.94 17.20 -17.19
N THR A 7 -14.46 16.92 -15.99
CA THR A 7 -15.30 15.75 -15.72
C THR A 7 -16.54 16.09 -14.90
N ALA A 8 -17.58 15.26 -15.01
CA ALA A 8 -18.81 15.38 -14.22
C ALA A 8 -18.52 15.24 -12.71
N GLU A 9 -17.57 14.39 -12.33
CA GLU A 9 -17.15 14.22 -10.94
C GLU A 9 -16.45 15.48 -10.38
N GLU A 10 -15.56 16.11 -11.16
CA GLU A 10 -14.93 17.37 -10.77
C GLU A 10 -15.97 18.49 -10.59
N SER A 11 -17.00 18.51 -11.46
CA SER A 11 -18.11 19.45 -11.36
C SER A 11 -18.91 19.22 -10.08
N ALA A 12 -19.31 17.98 -9.80
CA ALA A 12 -20.07 17.61 -8.60
C ALA A 12 -19.29 17.90 -7.31
N ARG A 13 -17.98 17.68 -7.28
CA ARG A 13 -17.13 18.04 -6.13
C ARG A 13 -17.07 19.55 -5.93
N ARG A 14 -16.97 20.32 -7.02
CA ARG A 14 -16.97 21.79 -6.95
C ARG A 14 -18.31 22.33 -6.44
N GLU A 15 -19.41 21.81 -6.95
CA GLU A 15 -20.76 22.19 -6.52
C GLU A 15 -21.02 21.80 -5.05
N SER A 16 -20.57 20.62 -4.62
CA SER A 16 -20.56 20.21 -3.21
C SER A 16 -19.74 21.15 -2.32
N ALA A 17 -18.59 21.63 -2.81
CA ALA A 17 -17.76 22.55 -2.04
C ALA A 17 -18.43 23.92 -1.88
N LEU A 18 -18.99 24.46 -2.97
CA LEU A 18 -19.72 25.73 -2.96
C LEU A 18 -20.97 25.68 -2.06
N THR A 19 -21.73 24.59 -2.11
CA THR A 19 -22.90 24.39 -1.23
C THR A 19 -22.50 24.30 0.24
N LYS A 20 -21.41 23.58 0.57
CA LYS A 20 -20.88 23.52 1.93
C LYS A 20 -20.39 24.88 2.41
N GLU A 21 -19.74 25.66 1.56
CA GLU A 21 -19.28 27.02 1.87
C GLU A 21 -20.48 27.92 2.17
N ALA A 22 -21.47 27.98 1.27
CA ALA A 22 -22.69 28.74 1.47
C ALA A 22 -23.44 28.35 2.75
N MET A 23 -23.53 27.05 3.05
CA MET A 23 -24.18 26.55 4.26
C MET A 23 -23.43 26.97 5.54
N ARG A 24 -22.09 26.94 5.53
CA ARG A 24 -21.28 27.40 6.68
C ARG A 24 -21.44 28.89 6.93
N THR A 25 -21.46 29.69 5.86
CA THR A 25 -21.67 31.15 5.97
C THR A 25 -23.06 31.46 6.50
N LEU A 26 -24.11 30.81 5.99
CA LEU A 26 -25.48 30.96 6.51
C LEU A 26 -25.57 30.60 7.99
N LEU A 27 -24.91 29.52 8.42
CA LEU A 27 -24.89 29.12 9.82
C LEU A 27 -24.20 30.18 10.69
N ALA A 28 -23.02 30.67 10.28
CA ALA A 28 -22.33 31.74 11.00
C ALA A 28 -23.19 33.00 11.12
N ASP A 29 -23.81 33.43 10.02
CA ASP A 29 -24.68 34.61 9.97
C ASP A 29 -25.94 34.44 10.84
N SER A 30 -26.50 33.23 10.91
CA SER A 30 -27.66 32.93 11.78
C SER A 30 -27.33 33.00 13.27
N THR A 31 -26.05 32.83 13.63
CA THR A 31 -25.55 32.98 15.01
C THR A 31 -24.98 34.37 15.31
N ALA A 32 -24.95 35.26 14.31
CA ALA A 32 -24.35 36.58 14.47
C ALA A 32 -25.23 37.53 15.33
N PRO A 33 -24.63 38.38 16.17
CA PRO A 33 -25.37 39.40 16.92
C PRO A 33 -26.18 40.33 16.01
N ARG A 34 -27.39 40.71 16.47
CA ARG A 34 -28.24 41.66 15.74
C ARG A 34 -27.60 43.05 15.63
N ASP A 35 -26.91 43.49 16.67
CA ASP A 35 -26.16 44.75 16.69
C ASP A 35 -24.97 44.69 15.71
N PRO A 36 -24.93 45.55 14.67
CA PRO A 36 -23.84 45.60 13.70
C PRO A 36 -22.45 45.83 14.32
N ARG A 37 -22.36 46.53 15.45
CA ARG A 37 -21.07 46.84 16.10
C ARG A 37 -20.41 45.58 16.68
N MET A 38 -21.23 44.64 17.16
CA MET A 38 -20.77 43.38 17.77
C MET A 38 -20.47 42.27 16.75
N ARG A 39 -20.91 42.44 15.49
CA ARG A 39 -20.66 41.43 14.43
C ARG A 39 -19.18 41.30 14.09
N GLY A 40 -18.44 42.42 14.11
CA GLY A 40 -17.01 42.41 13.84
C GLY A 40 -16.25 41.48 14.80
N ASP A 41 -16.56 41.57 16.10
CA ASP A 41 -15.91 40.74 17.12
C ASP A 41 -16.35 39.28 17.03
N HIS A 42 -17.63 39.03 16.71
CA HIS A 42 -18.15 37.68 16.48
C HIS A 42 -17.39 36.95 15.36
N TYR A 43 -17.24 37.54 14.17
CA TYR A 43 -16.53 36.89 13.07
C TYR A 43 -15.02 36.76 13.34
N ARG A 44 -14.39 37.73 14.04
CA ARG A 44 -12.99 37.60 14.46
C ARG A 44 -12.79 36.41 15.40
N SER A 45 -13.70 36.19 16.35
CA SER A 45 -13.66 35.04 17.24
C SER A 45 -13.77 33.72 16.46
N HIS A 46 -14.75 33.62 15.55
CA HIS A 46 -14.90 32.43 14.71
C HIS A 46 -13.69 32.16 13.82
N LEU A 47 -13.07 33.21 13.27
CA LEU A 47 -11.85 33.09 12.48
C LEU A 47 -10.68 32.57 13.34
N ALA A 48 -10.51 33.10 14.55
CA ALA A 48 -9.47 32.65 15.47
C ALA A 48 -9.66 31.17 15.88
N ASP A 49 -10.90 30.76 16.16
CA ASP A 49 -11.22 29.37 16.48
C ASP A 49 -10.99 28.44 15.28
N ALA A 50 -11.38 28.87 14.08
CA ALA A 50 -11.11 28.12 12.85
C ALA A 50 -9.60 27.94 12.62
N HIS A 51 -8.79 28.98 12.81
CA HIS A 51 -7.33 28.88 12.71
C HIS A 51 -6.75 27.89 13.73
N ARG A 52 -7.21 27.93 14.99
CA ARG A 52 -6.77 26.98 16.01
C ARG A 52 -7.09 25.53 15.61
N ILE A 53 -8.30 25.28 15.10
CA ILE A 53 -8.71 23.94 14.64
C ILE A 53 -7.85 23.51 13.45
N ILE A 54 -7.58 24.41 12.51
CA ILE A 54 -6.73 24.13 11.34
C ILE A 54 -5.32 23.72 11.79
N GLU A 55 -4.71 24.42 12.74
CA GLU A 55 -3.39 24.08 13.27
C GLU A 55 -3.36 22.69 13.93
N VAL A 56 -4.38 22.36 14.72
CA VAL A 56 -4.54 21.04 15.33
C VAL A 56 -4.65 19.95 14.25
N LEU A 57 -5.48 20.18 13.23
CA LEU A 57 -5.64 19.22 12.13
C LEU A 57 -4.37 19.07 11.30
N GLN A 58 -3.65 20.16 11.02
CA GLN A 58 -2.37 20.12 10.30
C GLN A 58 -1.33 19.31 11.08
N THR A 59 -1.28 19.45 12.40
CA THR A 59 -0.38 18.66 13.26
C THR A 59 -0.76 17.18 13.19
N LYS A 60 -2.03 16.84 13.36
CA LYS A 60 -2.51 15.45 13.27
C LYS A 60 -2.24 14.82 11.90
N VAL A 61 -2.39 15.57 10.80
CA VAL A 61 -2.08 15.09 9.46
C VAL A 61 -0.60 14.77 9.34
N LYS A 62 0.29 15.65 9.82
CA LYS A 62 1.74 15.39 9.83
C LYS A 62 2.09 14.14 10.65
N ASP A 63 1.48 13.97 11.81
CA ASP A 63 1.70 12.79 12.67
C ASP A 63 1.27 11.50 11.95
N LEU A 64 0.08 11.49 11.35
CA LEU A 64 -0.43 10.35 10.59
C LEU A 64 0.42 10.04 9.35
N GLU A 65 0.93 11.06 8.66
CA GLU A 65 1.84 10.87 7.54
C GLU A 65 3.16 10.24 7.99
N ALA A 66 3.71 10.69 9.12
CA ALA A 66 4.91 10.11 9.70
C ALA A 66 4.70 8.66 10.15
N GLU A 67 3.57 8.34 10.79
CA GLU A 67 3.22 6.97 11.18
C GLU A 67 3.07 6.05 9.96
N ARG A 68 2.34 6.51 8.93
CA ARG A 68 2.21 5.79 7.66
C ARG A 68 3.57 5.48 7.05
N ASP A 69 4.47 6.46 7.00
CA ASP A 69 5.79 6.28 6.39
C ASP A 69 6.68 5.34 7.21
N LYS A 70 6.56 5.38 8.55
CA LYS A 70 7.21 4.41 9.43
C LYS A 70 6.72 2.99 9.16
N ILE A 71 5.40 2.78 9.06
CA ILE A 71 4.81 1.47 8.78
C ILE A 71 5.25 0.95 7.41
N LYS A 72 5.26 1.81 6.38
CA LYS A 72 5.75 1.43 5.05
C LYS A 72 7.20 0.95 5.07
N ARG A 73 8.09 1.71 5.73
CA ARG A 73 9.50 1.32 5.84
C ARG A 73 9.68 0.01 6.59
N LEU A 74 8.90 -0.22 7.65
CA LEU A 74 8.93 -1.48 8.38
C LEU A 74 8.49 -2.65 7.50
N ALA A 75 7.38 -2.50 6.77
CA ALA A 75 6.88 -3.52 5.85
C ALA A 75 7.87 -3.81 4.71
N GLU A 76 8.52 -2.79 4.16
CA GLU A 76 9.58 -2.94 3.15
C GLU A 76 10.79 -3.70 3.71
N TYR A 77 11.20 -3.39 4.94
CA TYR A 77 12.28 -4.07 5.62
C TYR A 77 11.95 -5.53 5.92
N ASP A 78 10.77 -5.81 6.47
CA ASP A 78 10.31 -7.17 6.77
C ASP A 78 10.22 -8.00 5.49
N LEU A 79 9.76 -7.40 4.38
CA LEU A 79 9.73 -8.04 3.08
C LEU A 79 11.16 -8.33 2.57
N SER A 80 12.11 -7.44 2.81
CA SER A 80 13.51 -7.62 2.41
C SER A 80 14.21 -8.76 3.16
N LEU A 81 13.79 -9.06 4.39
CA LEU A 81 14.30 -10.19 5.18
C LEU A 81 13.68 -11.53 4.77
N CYS A 82 12.55 -11.52 4.06
CA CYS A 82 11.85 -12.73 3.68
C CYS A 82 12.35 -13.27 2.34
N VAL A 83 12.55 -14.59 2.27
CA VAL A 83 12.74 -15.27 0.97
C VAL A 83 11.41 -15.20 0.20
N THR A 84 11.46 -14.70 -1.03
CA THR A 84 10.28 -14.66 -1.89
C THR A 84 9.81 -16.08 -2.21
N ARG A 85 8.50 -16.26 -2.39
CA ARG A 85 7.93 -17.59 -2.70
C ARG A 85 8.54 -18.20 -3.97
N THR A 86 8.94 -17.36 -4.92
CA THR A 86 9.66 -17.76 -6.14
C THR A 86 11.04 -18.28 -5.82
N ALA A 87 11.87 -17.54 -5.07
CA ALA A 87 13.20 -17.99 -4.69
C ALA A 87 13.16 -19.30 -3.86
N ALA A 88 12.19 -19.42 -2.94
CA ALA A 88 11.99 -20.64 -2.18
C ALA A 88 11.58 -21.84 -3.06
N GLU A 89 10.78 -21.62 -4.11
CA GLU A 89 10.41 -22.66 -5.07
C GLU A 89 11.58 -23.06 -5.97
N GLU A 90 12.37 -22.10 -6.43
CA GLU A 90 13.58 -22.33 -7.24
C GLU A 90 14.59 -23.19 -6.48
N GLU A 91 14.86 -22.85 -5.22
CA GLU A 91 15.77 -23.63 -4.37
C GLU A 91 15.22 -25.04 -4.07
N ARG A 92 13.90 -25.18 -3.88
CA ARG A 92 13.25 -26.49 -3.73
C ARG A 92 13.46 -27.36 -4.97
N LEU A 93 13.29 -26.81 -6.17
CA LEU A 93 13.50 -27.53 -7.43
C LEU A 93 14.98 -27.86 -7.64
N ALA A 94 15.88 -26.93 -7.33
CA ALA A 94 17.32 -27.15 -7.40
C ALA A 94 17.77 -28.30 -6.48
N ALA A 95 17.28 -28.32 -5.23
CA ALA A 95 17.54 -29.39 -4.28
C ALA A 95 17.04 -30.75 -4.77
N PHE A 96 15.85 -30.80 -5.36
CA PHE A 96 15.31 -32.03 -5.97
C PHE A 96 16.18 -32.53 -7.12
N ARG A 97 16.57 -31.65 -8.05
CA ARG A 97 17.43 -31.99 -9.19
C ARG A 97 18.80 -32.49 -8.74
N LEU A 98 19.39 -31.87 -7.71
CA LEU A 98 20.65 -32.31 -7.13
C LEU A 98 20.53 -33.69 -6.47
N ALA A 99 19.44 -33.95 -5.75
CA ALA A 99 19.17 -35.25 -5.15
C ALA A 99 18.95 -36.33 -6.22
N ARG A 100 18.20 -36.02 -7.28
CA ARG A 100 17.97 -36.90 -8.44
C ARG A 100 19.30 -37.28 -9.12
N GLY A 101 20.14 -36.29 -9.42
CA GLY A 101 21.44 -36.54 -10.04
C GLY A 101 22.36 -37.39 -9.16
N LYS A 102 22.43 -37.14 -7.85
CA LYS A 102 23.18 -37.99 -6.92
C LYS A 102 22.64 -39.42 -6.86
N ALA A 103 21.32 -39.59 -6.86
CA ALA A 103 20.69 -40.90 -6.86
C ALA A 103 20.95 -41.67 -8.16
N SER A 104 20.94 -40.99 -9.31
CA SER A 104 21.28 -41.59 -10.61
C SER A 104 22.72 -42.14 -10.59
N ILE A 105 23.69 -41.31 -10.19
CA ILE A 105 25.11 -41.70 -10.07
C ILE A 105 25.29 -42.90 -9.12
N LEU A 106 24.57 -42.92 -8.00
CA LEU A 106 24.63 -44.04 -7.05
C LEU A 106 24.03 -45.34 -7.61
N ALA A 107 23.15 -45.27 -8.59
CA ALA A 107 22.54 -46.42 -9.26
C ALA A 107 23.35 -46.92 -10.47
N GLU A 108 24.44 -46.24 -10.82
CA GLU A 108 25.37 -46.68 -11.86
C GLU A 108 26.20 -47.88 -11.35
N TRP A 109 26.29 -48.92 -12.18
CA TRP A 109 27.10 -50.10 -11.88
C TRP A 109 27.63 -50.78 -13.16
N PRO A 110 28.95 -51.01 -13.28
CA PRO A 110 30.04 -50.46 -12.45
C PRO A 110 30.02 -48.92 -12.37
N PRO A 111 30.71 -48.29 -11.40
CA PRO A 111 30.69 -46.82 -11.25
C PRO A 111 31.03 -46.10 -12.56
N GLY A 112 30.20 -45.13 -12.97
CA GLY A 112 30.35 -44.43 -14.25
C GLY A 112 29.67 -45.10 -15.45
N VAL A 113 28.99 -46.23 -15.26
CA VAL A 113 28.23 -46.93 -16.30
C VAL A 113 26.73 -46.81 -16.03
N PRO A 114 25.96 -46.10 -16.88
CA PRO A 114 24.52 -45.97 -16.74
C PRO A 114 23.81 -47.33 -16.78
N THR A 115 22.89 -47.54 -15.85
CA THR A 115 22.02 -48.71 -15.78
C THR A 115 20.61 -48.35 -16.20
N SER A 116 19.74 -49.35 -16.36
CA SER A 116 18.31 -49.08 -16.55
C SER A 116 17.70 -48.31 -15.36
N MET A 117 18.21 -48.55 -14.15
CA MET A 117 17.80 -47.86 -12.93
C MET A 117 18.26 -46.41 -12.90
N SER A 118 19.53 -46.12 -13.22
CA SER A 118 20.03 -44.74 -13.24
C SER A 118 19.28 -43.90 -14.29
N ASN A 119 19.04 -44.46 -15.48
CA ASN A 119 18.22 -43.84 -16.51
C ASN A 119 16.76 -43.60 -16.05
N ALA A 120 16.16 -44.53 -15.30
CA ALA A 120 14.82 -44.34 -14.76
C ALA A 120 14.78 -43.19 -13.75
N ILE A 121 15.82 -43.05 -12.92
CA ILE A 121 15.96 -41.96 -11.94
C ILE A 121 16.11 -40.60 -12.63
N ASP A 122 16.96 -40.50 -13.66
CA ASP A 122 17.16 -39.24 -14.38
C ASP A 122 15.90 -38.74 -15.09
N ASN A 123 15.04 -39.67 -15.51
CA ASN A 123 13.76 -39.36 -16.15
C ASN A 123 12.62 -39.08 -15.17
N ILE A 124 12.86 -39.05 -13.85
CA ILE A 124 11.84 -38.65 -12.89
C ILE A 124 11.50 -37.17 -13.12
N PRO A 125 10.22 -36.83 -13.39
CA PRO A 125 9.82 -35.45 -13.64
C PRO A 125 10.00 -34.59 -12.39
N ASP A 126 10.26 -33.31 -12.62
CA ASP A 126 10.36 -32.34 -11.53
C ASP A 126 9.01 -32.28 -10.75
N PRO A 127 9.06 -32.12 -9.42
CA PRO A 127 7.85 -32.05 -8.61
C PRO A 127 7.05 -30.81 -8.99
N LYS A 128 5.71 -30.92 -8.95
CA LYS A 128 4.83 -29.79 -9.21
C LYS A 128 5.17 -28.61 -8.30
N PRO A 129 5.03 -27.37 -8.80
CA PRO A 129 5.19 -26.18 -7.99
C PRO A 129 4.28 -26.23 -6.76
N LYS A 130 4.80 -25.83 -5.61
CA LYS A 130 4.03 -25.82 -4.36
C LYS A 130 3.42 -24.44 -4.10
N TRP A 131 4.14 -23.38 -4.45
CA TRP A 131 3.76 -22.01 -4.11
C TRP A 131 3.54 -21.08 -5.30
N THR A 132 4.09 -21.41 -6.47
CA THR A 132 3.81 -20.71 -7.73
C THR A 132 2.67 -21.42 -8.47
N LYS A 133 1.80 -20.66 -9.13
CA LYS A 133 0.69 -21.17 -9.95
C LYS A 133 1.13 -21.32 -11.40
#